data_AF-A0A958BB08-F1
#
_entry.id   AF-A0A958BB08-F1
#
_cell.length_a   1.000
_cell.length_b   1.000
_cell.length_c   1.000
_cell.angle_alpha   90.00
_cell.angle_beta   90.00
_cell.angle_gamma   90.00
#
_symmetry.space_group_name_H-M   'P 1'
#
loop_
_entity.id
_entity.type
_entity.pdbx_description
1 polymer ?
#
loop_
_entity_poly.entity_id
_entity_poly.type
_entity_poly.pdbx_seq_one_letter_code
_entity_poly.pdbx_strand_id
1 'polypeptide(L)'
;MLTTSFFAALFASGIRLAIPIFLAALGEIVTERGGVLNLGLEGIMLAGALAGFMATYYVEQSANASLLPLAPWVGIAAGIVAGM
;
A
#
# COMPACT_ATOMS: atom_id res chain seq x y z
N MET A 1 21.16 -20.62 -5.47
CA MET A 1 21.55 -20.70 -4.05
C MET A 1 20.91 -19.52 -3.35
N LEU A 2 20.09 -19.71 -2.31
CA LEU A 2 19.53 -18.59 -1.54
C LEU A 2 20.68 -17.78 -0.94
N THR A 3 20.93 -16.60 -1.51
CA THR A 3 22.00 -15.70 -1.08
C THR A 3 21.57 -14.87 0.12
N THR A 4 22.54 -14.31 0.85
CA THR A 4 22.28 -13.35 1.93
C THR A 4 21.42 -12.16 1.48
N SER A 5 21.57 -11.73 0.22
CA SER A 5 20.77 -10.67 -0.39
C SER A 5 19.29 -11.02 -0.52
N PHE A 6 18.95 -12.29 -0.76
CA PHE A 6 17.55 -12.73 -0.81
C PHE A 6 16.88 -12.57 0.56
N PHE A 7 17.52 -13.07 1.63
CA PHE A 7 16.99 -12.93 2.99
C PHE A 7 16.90 -11.46 3.41
N ALA A 8 17.92 -10.66 3.10
CA ALA A 8 17.90 -9.23 3.38
C ALA A 8 16.73 -8.51 2.70
N ALA A 9 16.48 -8.79 1.42
CA ALA A 9 15.34 -8.21 0.70
C ALA A 9 14.00 -8.69 1.24
N LEU A 10 13.88 -9.97 1.58
CA LEU A 10 12.65 -10.57 2.14
C LEU A 10 12.27 -9.93 3.49
N PHE A 11 13.22 -9.80 4.41
CA PHE A 11 12.96 -9.16 5.70
C PHE A 11 12.73 -7.65 5.55
N ALA A 12 13.49 -6.97 4.70
CA ALA A 12 13.30 -5.54 4.47
C ALA A 12 11.94 -5.21 3.86
N SER A 13 11.44 -5.99 2.90
CA SER A 13 10.09 -5.81 2.35
C SER A 13 9.02 -6.18 3.38
N GLY A 14 9.19 -7.29 4.10
CA GLY A 14 8.25 -7.73 5.13
C GLY A 14 8.03 -6.68 6.21
N ILE A 15 9.10 -6.08 6.74
CA ILE A 15 9.00 -5.03 7.76
C ILE A 15 8.28 -3.79 7.23
N ARG A 16 8.59 -3.36 6.00
CA ARG A 16 7.93 -2.20 5.38
C ARG A 16 6.43 -2.40 5.19
N LEU A 17 6.00 -3.62 4.85
CA LEU A 17 4.58 -3.95 4.67
C LEU A 17 3.86 -4.20 6.01
N ALA A 18 4.57 -4.67 7.03
CA ALA A 18 3.98 -4.95 8.34
C ALA A 18 3.50 -3.68 9.07
N ILE A 19 4.21 -2.56 8.94
CA ILE A 19 3.88 -1.30 9.63
C ILE A 19 2.47 -0.77 9.28
N PRO A 20 2.09 -0.57 8.01
CA PRO A 20 0.75 -0.07 7.68
C PRO A 20 -0.35 -1.06 8.07
N ILE A 21 -0.12 -2.37 7.94
CA ILE A 21 -1.07 -3.40 8.39
C ILE A 21 -1.25 -3.34 9.90
N PHE A 22 -0.16 -3.19 10.66
CA PHE A 22 -0.22 -3.06 12.11
C PHE A 22 -1.00 -1.83 12.56
N LEU A 23 -0.79 -0.69 11.89
CA LEU A 23 -1.56 0.54 12.15
C LEU A 23 -3.06 0.34 11.91
N ALA A 24 -3.43 -0.35 10.83
CA ALA A 24 -4.84 -0.64 10.54
C ALA A 24 -5.45 -1.61 11.55
N ALA A 25 -4.73 -2.67 11.92
CA ALA A 25 -5.17 -3.63 12.94
C ALA A 25 -5.39 -2.96 14.31
N LEU A 26 -4.55 -1.99 14.69
CA LEU A 26 -4.78 -1.21 15.91
C LEU A 26 -6.08 -0.40 15.84
N GLY A 27 -6.39 0.20 14.68
CA GLY A 27 -7.67 0.88 14.45
C GLY A 27 -8.86 -0.07 14.52
N GLU A 28 -8.73 -1.25 13.93
CA GLU A 28 -9.76 -2.29 13.94
C GLU A 28 -10.08 -2.77 15.36
N ILE A 29 -9.06 -3.06 16.18
CA ILE A 29 -9.24 -3.46 17.59
C ILE A 29 -10.06 -2.42 18.38
N VAL A 30 -9.87 -1.12 18.10
CA VAL A 30 -10.65 -0.05 18.74
C VAL A 30 -12.11 -0.08 18.26
N THR A 31 -12.35 -0.26 16.96
CA THR A 31 -13.71 -0.35 16.40
C THR A 31 -14.45 -1.60 16.85
N GLU A 32 -13.76 -2.73 16.96
CA GLU A 32 -14.31 -4.00 17.43
C GLU A 32 -14.80 -3.89 18.87
N ARG A 33 -14.05 -3.17 19.74
CA ARG A 33 -14.49 -2.87 21.11
C ARG A 33 -15.73 -1.98 21.17
N GLY A 34 -15.96 -1.18 20.13
CA GLY A 34 -17.18 -0.39 19.93
C GLY A 34 -18.37 -1.19 19.38
N GLY A 35 -18.19 -2.50 19.12
CA GLY A 35 -19.22 -3.38 18.58
C GLY A 35 -19.39 -3.31 17.06
N VAL A 36 -18.48 -2.65 16.34
CA VAL A 36 -18.51 -2.55 14.87
C VAL A 36 -17.26 -3.22 14.30
N LEU A 37 -17.47 -4.36 13.64
CA LEU A 37 -16.41 -5.16 13.00
C LEU A 37 -16.36 -4.82 11.51
N ASN A 38 -15.19 -4.40 11.00
CA ASN A 38 -15.03 -4.03 9.59
C ASN A 38 -14.37 -5.15 8.77
N LEU A 39 -15.16 -6.16 8.40
CA LEU A 39 -14.73 -7.26 7.53
C LEU A 39 -14.27 -6.80 6.13
N GLY A 40 -14.64 -5.59 5.71
CA GLY A 40 -14.26 -5.01 4.42
C GLY A 40 -12.89 -4.33 4.42
N LEU A 41 -12.27 -4.14 5.59
CA LEU A 41 -10.99 -3.41 5.74
C LEU A 41 -9.88 -3.99 4.87
N GLU A 42 -9.74 -5.31 4.83
CA GLU A 42 -8.73 -5.99 4.01
C GLU A 42 -8.96 -5.71 2.51
N GLY A 43 -10.22 -5.64 2.08
CA GLY A 43 -10.60 -5.27 0.72
C GLY A 43 -10.26 -3.82 0.39
N ILE A 44 -10.50 -2.89 1.32
CA ILE A 44 -10.17 -1.46 1.17
C ILE A 44 -8.65 -1.27 1.06
N MET A 45 -7.86 -2.01 1.87
CA MET A 45 -6.40 -1.99 1.77
C MET A 45 -5.90 -2.52 0.42
N LEU A 46 -6.45 -3.64 -0.07
CA LEU A 46 -6.08 -4.21 -1.37
C LEU A 46 -6.48 -3.27 -2.53
N ALA A 47 -7.67 -2.65 -2.45
CA ALA A 47 -8.13 -1.69 -3.45
C ALA A 47 -7.23 -0.45 -3.51
N GLY A 48 -6.87 0.13 -2.37
CA GLY A 48 -5.92 1.25 -2.28
C GLY A 48 -4.53 0.89 -2.80
N ALA A 49 -4.02 -0.29 -2.44
CA ALA A 49 -2.72 -0.77 -2.92
C ALA A 49 -2.69 -0.97 -4.44
N LEU A 50 -3.74 -1.59 -5.00
CA LEU A 50 -3.87 -1.80 -6.44
C LEU A 50 -4.00 -0.48 -7.20
N ALA A 51 -4.86 0.42 -6.74
CA ALA A 51 -5.07 1.73 -7.35
C ALA A 51 -3.79 2.57 -7.33
N GLY A 52 -3.08 2.59 -6.20
CA GLY A 52 -1.81 3.28 -6.09
C GLY A 52 -0.75 2.73 -7.03
N PHE A 53 -0.61 1.40 -7.12
CA PHE A 53 0.30 0.74 -8.06
C PHE A 53 -0.03 1.02 -9.52
N MET A 54 -1.31 0.90 -9.91
CA MET A 54 -1.72 1.16 -11.29
C MET A 54 -1.48 2.62 -11.68
N ALA A 55 -1.77 3.56 -10.78
CA ALA A 55 -1.54 4.97 -11.02
C ALA A 55 -0.05 5.29 -11.23
N THR A 56 0.86 4.75 -10.41
CA THR A 56 2.31 4.89 -10.66
C THR A 56 2.70 4.25 -11.99
N TYR A 57 2.22 3.04 -12.27
CA TYR A 57 2.56 2.30 -13.50
C TYR A 57 2.18 3.08 -14.77
N TYR A 58 0.96 3.63 -14.83
CA TYR A 58 0.51 4.39 -16.00
C TYR A 58 1.23 5.74 -16.14
N VAL A 59 1.62 6.38 -15.05
CA VAL A 59 2.41 7.63 -15.10
C VAL A 59 3.82 7.35 -15.59
N GLU A 60 4.46 6.27 -15.14
CA GLU A 60 5.79 5.86 -15.61
C GLU A 60 5.79 5.44 -17.09
N GLN A 61 4.70 4.84 -17.56
CA GLN A 61 4.52 4.49 -18.98
C GLN A 61 4.23 5.71 -19.86
N SER A 62 3.89 6.87 -19.28
CA SER A 62 3.63 8.09 -20.05
C SER A 62 4.89 8.59 -20.74
N ALA A 63 4.78 8.99 -22.02
CA ALA A 63 5.90 9.54 -22.79
C ALA A 63 6.41 10.92 -22.29
N ASN A 64 5.77 11.48 -21.26
CA ASN A 64 6.11 12.77 -20.68
C ASN A 64 7.13 12.62 -19.56
N ALA A 65 8.42 12.81 -19.87
CA ALA A 65 9.50 12.71 -18.89
C ALA A 65 9.38 13.70 -17.71
N SER A 66 8.62 14.80 -17.86
CA SER A 66 8.35 15.76 -16.78
C SER A 66 7.47 15.20 -15.67
N LEU A 67 6.72 14.12 -15.93
CA LEU A 67 5.77 13.53 -14.98
C LEU A 67 6.39 12.39 -14.15
N LEU A 68 7.58 11.90 -14.52
CA LEU A 68 8.29 10.82 -13.81
C LEU A 68 8.50 11.12 -12.32
N PRO A 69 8.93 12.33 -11.90
CA PRO A 69 9.05 12.63 -10.48
C PRO A 69 7.70 12.58 -9.78
N LEU A 70 6.61 12.88 -10.50
CA LEU A 70 5.26 12.94 -9.97
C LEU A 70 4.60 11.58 -9.76
N ALA A 71 5.13 10.52 -10.38
CA ALA A 71 4.54 9.19 -10.33
C ALA A 71 4.24 8.69 -8.90
N PRO A 72 5.17 8.77 -7.93
CA PRO A 72 4.90 8.31 -6.56
C PRO A 72 3.80 9.10 -5.87
N TRP A 73 3.69 10.41 -6.11
CA TRP A 73 2.65 11.24 -5.49
C TRP A 73 1.28 10.98 -6.10
N VAL A 74 1.21 10.74 -7.41
CA VAL A 74 -0.03 10.34 -8.08
C VAL A 74 -0.48 8.96 -7.59
N GLY A 75 0.46 8.02 -7.39
CA GLY A 75 0.17 6.73 -6.77
C GLY A 75 -0.37 6.84 -5.35
N ILE A 76 0.24 7.67 -4.51
CA ILE A 76 -0.26 7.93 -3.15
C ILE A 76 -1.67 8.53 -3.19
N ALA A 77 -1.90 9.53 -4.02
CA ALA A 77 -3.22 10.17 -4.14
C ALA A 77 -4.30 9.19 -4.60
N ALA A 78 -4.01 8.37 -5.62
CA ALA A 78 -4.92 7.35 -6.11
C ALA A 78 -5.20 6.27 -5.05
N GLY A 79 -4.18 5.83 -4.32
CA GLY A 79 -4.33 4.86 -3.25
C GLY A 79 -5.15 5.37 -2.07
N ILE A 80 -5.01 6.64 -1.70
CA ILE A 80 -5.84 7.28 -0.67
C ILE A 80 -7.30 7.33 -1.12
N VAL A 81 -7.58 7.82 -2.34
CA VAL A 81 -8.96 7.96 -2.83
C VAL A 81 -9.67 6.61 -2.95
N ALA A 82 -8.96 5.56 -3.37
CA ALA A 82 -9.53 4.22 -3.47
C ALA A 82 -9.65 3.50 -2.10
N GLY A 83 -8.86 3.91 -1.12
CA GLY A 83 -8.84 3.35 0.24
C GLY A 83 -9.68 4.11 1.27
N MET A 84 -10.37 5.18 0.87
CA MET A 84 -11.33 5.93 1.69
C MET A 84 -12.75 5.38 1.51
#